data_AF-A0A7X3ZLN3-F1
#
_entry.id   AF-A0A7X3ZLN3-F1
#
_cell.length_a   1.000
_cell.length_b   1.000
_cell.length_c   1.000
_cell.angle_alpha   90.00
_cell.angle_beta   90.00
_cell.angle_gamma   90.00
#
_symmetry.space_group_name_H-M   'P 1'
#
loop_
_entity.id
_entity.type
_entity.pdbx_description
1 polymer ?
#
loop_
_entity_poly.entity_id
_entity_poly.type
_entity_poly.pdbx_seq_one_letter_code
_entity_poly.pdbx_strand_id
1 'polypeptide(L)'
;MALDSILISLTTLNRKCYHYCNITASKDGEEVGVCRSLSGGMFFSHSDAQKWIYTDWLGVEEEFQGQGLGKYLLQYSLQEMHKVGYRHASLSTD
;
A
#
# COMPACT_ATOMS: atom_id res chain seq x y z
N MET A 1 17.03 7.37 16.71
CA MET A 1 15.83 6.52 16.66
C MET A 1 16.08 5.51 15.56
N ALA A 2 16.50 4.30 15.93
CA ALA A 2 17.05 3.33 15.00
C ALA A 2 15.91 2.58 14.30
N LEU A 3 15.76 2.80 12.99
CA LEU A 3 14.83 2.08 12.13
C LEU A 3 15.29 0.63 11.85
N ASP A 4 16.43 0.21 12.42
CA ASP A 4 17.16 -1.03 12.12
C ASP A 4 16.41 -2.34 12.48
N SER A 5 15.26 -2.23 13.16
CA SER A 5 14.42 -3.37 13.56
C SER A 5 13.07 -3.44 12.85
N ILE A 6 12.76 -2.50 11.95
CA ILE A 6 11.51 -2.51 11.19
C ILE A 6 11.70 -3.33 9.91
N LEU A 7 11.02 -4.46 9.82
CA LEU A 7 10.92 -5.30 8.64
C LEU A 7 9.78 -4.80 7.75
N ILE A 8 10.03 -4.69 6.44
CA ILE A 8 9.01 -4.35 5.45
C ILE A 8 8.68 -5.60 4.65
N SER A 9 7.39 -5.93 4.53
CA SER A 9 6.90 -7.04 3.72
C SER A 9 5.87 -6.57 2.70
N LEU A 10 5.90 -7.19 1.52
CA LEU A 10 4.96 -6.99 0.43
C LEU A 10 4.08 -8.24 0.30
N THR A 11 2.77 -8.05 0.35
CA THR A 11 1.80 -9.09 0.00
C THR A 11 1.00 -8.64 -1.21
N THR A 12 1.06 -9.41 -2.30
CA THR A 12 0.22 -9.18 -3.49
C THR A 12 -0.63 -10.42 -3.79
N LEU A 13 -1.87 -10.20 -4.20
CA LEU A 13 -2.70 -11.26 -4.79
C LEU A 13 -3.07 -10.86 -6.21
N ASN A 14 -2.64 -11.69 -7.16
CA ASN A 14 -2.98 -11.56 -8.57
C ASN A 14 -4.08 -12.57 -8.91
N ARG A 15 -5.35 -12.18 -8.80
CA ARG A 15 -6.46 -12.91 -9.43
C ARG A 15 -6.74 -12.26 -10.78
N LYS A 16 -7.17 -13.05 -11.77
CA LYS A 16 -7.45 -12.64 -13.17
C LYS A 16 -8.26 -11.34 -13.36
N CYS A 17 -8.93 -10.83 -12.32
CA CYS A 17 -9.73 -9.60 -12.36
C CYS A 17 -9.42 -8.60 -11.24
N TYR A 18 -8.58 -8.93 -10.24
CA TYR A 18 -8.38 -8.09 -9.05
C TYR A 18 -6.95 -8.19 -8.53
N HIS A 19 -6.31 -7.02 -8.37
CA HIS A 19 -5.03 -6.87 -7.69
C HIS A 19 -5.24 -6.14 -6.37
N TYR A 20 -4.73 -6.69 -5.28
CA TYR A 20 -4.49 -5.94 -4.04
C TYR A 20 -3.00 -5.99 -3.69
N CYS A 21 -2.53 -4.94 -3.04
CA CYS A 21 -1.16 -4.79 -2.59
C CYS A 21 -1.17 -4.27 -1.15
N ASN A 22 -0.54 -5.02 -0.25
CA ASN A 22 -0.33 -4.60 1.12
C ASN A 22 1.18 -4.48 1.36
N ILE A 23 1.60 -3.32 1.82
CA ILE A 23 2.94 -3.11 2.37
C ILE A 23 2.80 -3.03 3.88
N THR A 24 3.38 -3.97 4.60
CA THR A 24 3.32 -4.02 6.06
C THR A 24 4.72 -3.76 6.63
N ALA A 25 4.80 -2.85 7.59
CA ALA A 25 5.93 -2.67 8.48
C ALA A 25 5.69 -3.47 9.76
N SER A 26 6.68 -4.26 10.16
CA SER A 26 6.63 -5.04 11.40
C SER A 26 7.88 -4.79 12.23
N LYS A 27 7.72 -4.75 13.55
CA LYS A 27 8.82 -4.69 14.51
C LYS A 27 8.63 -5.78 15.54
N ASP A 28 9.66 -6.58 15.77
CA ASP A 28 9.63 -7.72 16.70
C ASP A 28 8.48 -8.71 16.43
N GLY A 29 8.05 -8.81 15.16
CA GLY A 29 6.96 -9.69 14.71
C GLY A 29 5.57 -9.05 14.71
N GLU A 30 5.41 -7.86 15.29
CA GLU A 30 4.14 -7.14 15.38
C GLU A 30 4.00 -6.11 14.26
N GLU A 31 2.79 -5.94 13.70
CA GLU A 31 2.51 -4.88 12.72
C GLU A 31 2.56 -3.51 13.39
N VAL A 32 3.36 -2.60 12.84
CA VAL A 32 3.52 -1.21 13.31
C VAL A 32 3.08 -0.18 12.27
N GLY A 33 2.73 -0.64 11.07
CA GLY A 33 2.15 0.19 10.03
C GLY A 33 1.82 -0.61 8.78
N VAL A 34 0.84 -0.11 8.03
CA VAL A 34 0.36 -0.78 6.82
C VAL A 34 -0.11 0.25 5.80
N CYS A 35 0.25 0.02 4.54
CA CYS A 35 -0.36 0.66 3.38
C CYS A 35 -1.09 -0.41 2.58
N ARG A 36 -2.40 -0.28 2.46
CA ARG A 36 -3.24 -1.17 1.66
C ARG A 36 -3.70 -0.43 0.41
N SER A 37 -3.64 -1.13 -0.72
CA SER A 37 -3.97 -0.60 -2.02
C SER A 37 -4.78 -1.61 -2.83
N LEU A 38 -5.83 -1.14 -3.47
CA LEU A 38 -6.81 -1.93 -4.20
C LEU A 38 -6.88 -1.48 -5.66
N SER A 39 -7.05 -2.42 -6.59
CA SER A 39 -7.34 -2.07 -7.99
C SER A 39 -8.71 -1.40 -8.11
N GLY A 40 -8.81 -0.34 -8.91
CA GLY A 40 -10.09 0.24 -9.31
C GLY A 40 -11.02 -0.76 -10.01
N GLY A 41 -10.44 -1.81 -10.61
CA GLY A 41 -11.18 -2.94 -11.17
C GLY A 41 -12.03 -3.70 -10.14
N MET A 42 -11.73 -3.56 -8.84
CA MET A 42 -12.57 -4.13 -7.76
C MET A 42 -13.96 -3.52 -7.69
N PHE A 43 -14.11 -2.26 -8.09
CA PHE A 43 -15.36 -1.52 -7.97
C PHE A 43 -16.05 -1.28 -9.31
N PHE A 44 -15.26 -1.18 -10.38
CA PHE A 44 -15.75 -0.81 -11.70
C PHE A 44 -15.19 -1.71 -12.80
N SER A 45 -16.06 -2.20 -13.68
CA SER A 45 -15.68 -3.02 -14.82
C SER A 45 -15.13 -2.21 -16.00
N HIS A 46 -15.29 -0.88 -16.00
CA HIS A 46 -14.82 -0.02 -17.08
C HIS A 46 -13.29 -0.10 -17.21
N SER A 47 -12.80 -0.25 -18.44
CA SER A 47 -11.39 -0.47 -18.75
C SER A 47 -10.47 0.62 -18.20
N ASP A 48 -10.94 1.87 -18.16
CA ASP A 48 -10.18 2.95 -17.57
C ASP A 48 -10.03 2.84 -16.05
N ALA A 49 -11.08 2.43 -15.33
CA ALA A 49 -11.00 2.24 -13.88
C ALA A 49 -10.02 1.12 -13.48
N GLN A 50 -9.85 0.12 -14.34
CA GLN A 50 -8.88 -0.95 -14.12
C GLN A 50 -7.41 -0.48 -14.17
N LYS A 51 -7.14 0.73 -14.70
CA LYS A 51 -5.80 1.34 -14.73
C LYS A 51 -5.45 2.13 -13.46
N TRP A 52 -6.41 2.27 -12.54
CA TRP A 52 -6.25 2.97 -11.27
C TRP A 52 -5.95 2.02 -10.12
N ILE A 53 -5.09 2.47 -9.22
CA ILE A 53 -4.95 1.94 -7.87
C ILE A 53 -5.54 2.94 -6.87
N TYR A 54 -6.18 2.43 -5.83
CA TYR A 54 -6.74 3.21 -4.73
C TYR A 54 -6.06 2.79 -3.44
N THR A 55 -5.46 3.73 -2.72
CA THR A 55 -5.02 3.47 -1.34
C THR A 55 -6.23 3.60 -0.44
N ASP A 56 -6.70 2.47 0.09
CA ASP A 56 -7.89 2.39 0.96
C ASP A 56 -7.54 2.57 2.44
N TRP A 57 -6.29 2.28 2.83
CA TRP A 57 -5.83 2.45 4.20
C TRP A 57 -4.33 2.74 4.26
N LEU A 58 -3.96 3.76 5.05
CA LEU A 58 -2.59 4.03 5.46
C LEU A 58 -2.58 4.32 6.96
N GLY A 59 -2.06 3.39 7.73
CA GLY A 59 -1.97 3.49 9.19
C GLY A 59 -0.54 3.27 9.67
N VAL A 60 -0.15 4.01 10.71
CA VAL A 60 1.11 3.82 11.44
C VAL A 60 0.79 3.97 12.91
N GLU A 61 1.27 3.02 13.72
CA GLU A 61 1.11 3.06 15.17
C GLU A 61 1.69 4.36 15.75
N GLU A 62 1.02 4.93 16.76
CA GLU A 62 1.26 6.29 17.25
C GLU A 62 2.74 6.56 17.57
N GLU A 63 3.40 5.61 18.22
CA GLU A 63 4.82 5.69 18.60
C GLU A 63 5.79 5.78 17.40
N PHE A 64 5.36 5.39 16.20
CA PHE A 64 6.14 5.46 14.95
C PHE A 64 5.71 6.61 14.02
N GLN A 65 4.70 7.40 14.40
CA GLN A 65 4.26 8.55 13.61
C GLN A 65 5.28 9.69 13.64
N GLY A 66 5.24 10.55 12.61
CA GLY A 66 6.19 11.67 12.45
C GLY A 66 7.62 11.27 12.02
N GLN A 67 7.90 9.96 11.87
CA GLN A 67 9.24 9.45 11.53
C GLN A 67 9.40 9.12 10.04
N GLY A 68 8.39 9.42 9.21
CA GLY A 68 8.41 9.17 7.77
C GLY A 68 8.00 7.75 7.33
N LEU A 69 7.67 6.85 8.27
CA LEU A 69 7.27 5.48 7.95
C LEU A 69 6.05 5.40 7.03
N GLY A 70 4.99 6.17 7.31
CA GLY A 70 3.79 6.19 6.45
C GLY A 70 4.08 6.66 5.02
N LYS A 71 4.97 7.66 4.87
CA LYS A 71 5.43 8.11 3.55
C LYS A 71 6.18 6.99 2.82
N TYR A 72 7.06 6.28 3.52
CA TYR A 72 7.81 5.17 2.94
C TYR A 72 6.87 4.05 2.47
N LEU A 73 5.91 3.63 3.31
CA LEU A 73 4.93 2.60 2.98
C LEU A 73 4.11 2.96 1.74
N LEU A 74 3.61 4.19 1.67
CA LEU A 74 2.87 4.69 0.51
C LEU A 74 3.74 4.72 -0.75
N GLN A 75 4.95 5.28 -0.67
CA GLN A 75 5.86 5.34 -1.82
C GLN A 75 6.21 3.95 -2.35
N TYR A 76 6.47 3.00 -1.46
CA TYR A 76 6.79 1.63 -1.83
C TYR A 76 5.59 0.96 -2.52
N SER A 77 4.38 1.10 -1.97
CA SER A 77 3.16 0.57 -2.61
C SER A 77 2.97 1.11 -4.03
N LEU A 78 3.09 2.44 -4.21
CA LEU A 78 2.94 3.08 -5.52
C LEU A 78 4.01 2.62 -6.51
N GLN A 79 5.25 2.42 -6.07
CA GLN A 79 6.33 1.90 -6.90
C GLN A 79 6.06 0.45 -7.35
N GLU A 80 5.61 -0.42 -6.44
CA GLU A 80 5.27 -1.80 -6.78
C GLU A 80 4.10 -1.86 -7.76
N MET A 81 3.05 -1.08 -7.54
CA MET A 81 1.90 -1.06 -8.45
C MET A 81 2.24 -0.44 -9.81
N HIS A 82 3.15 0.53 -9.85
CA HIS A 82 3.68 1.05 -11.10
C HIS A 82 4.44 -0.01 -11.91
N LYS A 83 5.23 -0.88 -11.26
CA LYS A 83 5.92 -2.02 -11.89
C LYS A 83 4.93 -3.03 -12.47
N VAL A 84 3.78 -3.23 -11.81
CA VAL A 84 2.70 -4.13 -12.27
C VAL A 84 1.93 -3.55 -13.47
N GLY A 85 1.99 -2.23 -13.69
CA GLY A 85 1.41 -1.59 -14.87
C GLY A 85 0.35 -0.53 -14.56
N TYR A 86 0.04 -0.29 -13.29
CA TYR A 86 -0.84 0.80 -12.91
C TYR A 86 -0.19 2.15 -13.23
N ARG A 87 -1.00 3.10 -13.70
CA ARG A 87 -0.53 4.44 -14.14
C ARG A 87 -1.21 5.58 -13.41
N HIS A 88 -2.31 5.28 -12.72
CA HIS A 88 -3.06 6.25 -11.96
C HIS A 88 -3.22 5.75 -10.53
N ALA A 89 -3.15 6.68 -9.59
CA ALA A 89 -3.35 6.41 -8.18
C ALA A 89 -4.31 7.44 -7.60
N SER A 90 -5.13 7.01 -6.66
CA SER A 90 -5.97 7.87 -5.84
C SER A 90 -5.74 7.52 -4.37
N LEU A 91 -5.67 8.57 -3.55
CA LEU A 91 -5.58 8.48 -2.10
C LEU A 91 -6.81 9.19 -1.54
N SER A 92 -7.62 8.47 -0.76
CA SER A 92 -8.70 9.08 0.02
C SER A 92 -8.17 9.50 1.38
N THR A 93 -8.62 10.65 1.89
CA THR A 93 -8.14 11.23 3.16
C THR A 93 -9.31 11.71 4.03
N ASP A 94 -10.40 10.96 4.06
CA ASP A 94 -11.56 11.26 4.94
C ASP A 94 -11.17 11.44 6.41
#